data_AF-A0A949U905-F1
#
_entry.id   AF-A0A949U905-F1
#
_cell.length_a   1.000
_cell.length_b   1.000
_cell.length_c   1.000
_cell.angle_alpha   90.00
_cell.angle_beta   90.00
_cell.angle_gamma   90.00
#
_symmetry.space_group_name_H-M   'P 1'
#
loop_
_entity.id
_entity.type
_entity.pdbx_description
1 polymer ?
#
loop_
_entity_poly.entity_id
_entity_poly.type
_entity_poly.pdbx_seq_one_letter_code
_entity_poly.pdbx_strand_id
1 'polypeptide(L)' 'MTKPAKAHQAPSTSNFIRQAIEADLASGKHSSIVTRFPPEPNGYLHFGHAKSICLNFGLAREYR' A
#
# COMPACT_ATOMS: atom_id res chain seq x y z
N MET A 1 -0.97 -1.78 29.75
CA MET A 1 -1.70 -2.65 28.79
C MET A 1 -1.06 -2.45 27.42
N THR A 2 -0.59 -3.54 26.87
CA THR A 2 0.44 -3.69 25.82
C THR A 2 0.02 -3.14 24.46
N LYS A 3 0.77 -2.16 23.93
CA LYS A 3 0.77 -1.82 22.49
C LYS A 3 1.11 -3.09 21.69
N PRO A 4 0.39 -3.43 20.62
CA PRO A 4 0.79 -4.56 19.79
C PRO A 4 2.12 -4.23 19.11
N ALA A 5 2.98 -5.24 19.04
CA ALA A 5 4.32 -5.19 18.49
C ALA A 5 4.29 -4.80 16.99
N LYS A 6 5.16 -3.86 16.58
CA LYS A 6 5.49 -3.65 15.16
C LYS A 6 6.14 -4.93 14.63
N ALA A 7 5.40 -5.70 13.83
CA ALA A 7 5.88 -6.94 13.25
C ALA A 7 6.52 -6.72 11.86
N HIS A 8 7.76 -7.21 11.76
CA HIS A 8 8.54 -7.62 10.58
C HIS A 8 8.84 -6.58 9.48
N GLN A 9 9.99 -5.91 9.64
CA GLN A 9 10.70 -5.24 8.54
C GLN A 9 11.33 -6.31 7.62
N ALA A 10 10.67 -6.59 6.49
CA ALA A 10 11.30 -7.23 5.34
C ALA A 10 12.21 -6.20 4.61
N PRO A 11 13.28 -6.64 3.91
CA PRO A 11 14.19 -5.71 3.23
C PRO A 11 13.42 -4.79 2.29
N SER A 12 13.54 -3.48 2.52
CA SER A 12 12.82 -2.46 1.78
C SER A 12 13.28 -2.44 0.33
N THR A 13 12.57 -3.14 -0.55
CA THR A 13 12.53 -2.79 -1.97
C THR A 13 11.81 -1.45 -2.05
N SER A 14 12.55 -0.37 -1.83
CA SER A 14 12.05 1.00 -1.83
C SER A 14 11.51 1.34 -3.23
N ASN A 15 10.21 1.15 -3.43
CA ASN A 15 9.50 1.66 -4.59
C ASN A 15 9.13 3.13 -4.33
N PHE A 16 9.28 3.99 -5.33
CA PHE A 16 9.01 5.44 -5.26
C PHE A 16 7.62 5.78 -4.66
N ILE A 17 6.63 4.89 -4.83
CA ILE A 17 5.29 5.06 -4.26
C ILE A 17 5.31 5.14 -2.72
N ARG A 18 6.17 4.36 -2.05
CA ARG A 18 6.31 4.39 -0.59
C ARG A 18 6.92 5.71 -0.12
N GLN A 19 7.95 6.18 -0.82
CA GLN A 19 8.58 7.47 -0.51
C GLN A 19 7.60 8.63 -0.67
N ALA A 20 6.76 8.60 -1.72
CA ALA A 20 5.72 9.61 -1.91
C ALA A 20 4.66 9.56 -0.78
N ILE A 21 4.23 8.36 -0.37
CA ILE A 21 3.30 8.19 0.75
C ILE A 21 3.90 8.73 2.05
N GLU A 22 5.15 8.39 2.35
CA GLU A 22 5.85 8.85 3.56
C GLU A 22 6.00 10.37 3.60
N ALA A 23 6.35 10.99 2.47
CA ALA A 23 6.44 12.44 2.36
C ALA A 23 5.07 13.13 2.56
N ASP A 24 4.00 12.59 1.98
CA ASP A 24 2.64 13.12 2.12
C ASP A 24 2.11 12.96 3.55
N LEU A 25 2.45 11.87 4.24
CA LEU A 25 2.11 11.67 5.66
C LEU A 25 2.94 12.58 6.57
N ALA A 26 4.25 12.72 6.31
CA ALA A 26 5.14 13.56 7.11
C ALA A 26 4.81 15.05 6.99
N SER A 27 4.38 15.50 5.81
CA SER A 27 3.90 16.87 5.58
C SER A 27 2.50 17.13 6.16
N GLY A 28 1.78 16.08 6.59
CA GLY A 28 0.41 16.19 7.09
C GLY A 28 -0.63 16.46 5.98
N LYS A 29 -0.25 16.34 4.71
CA LYS A 29 -1.15 16.54 3.55
C LYS A 29 -2.32 15.54 3.57
N HIS A 30 -2.05 14.32 4.02
CA HIS A 30 -3.06 13.28 4.21
C HIS A 30 -2.93 12.67 5.60
N SER A 31 -4.07 12.41 6.26
CA SER A 31 -4.11 11.81 7.60
C SER A 31 -4.09 10.28 7.60
N SER A 32 -4.45 9.66 6.48
CA SER A 32 -4.50 8.22 6.30
C SER A 32 -4.37 7.86 4.83
N ILE A 33 -3.99 6.62 4.55
CA ILE A 33 -3.81 6.11 3.18
C ILE A 33 -4.99 5.22 2.80
N VAL A 34 -5.61 5.54 1.67
CA VAL A 34 -6.69 4.76 1.06
C VAL A 34 -6.31 4.44 -0.37
N THR A 35 -6.12 3.16 -0.68
CA THR A 35 -5.80 2.68 -2.03
C THR A 35 -7.00 1.95 -2.64
N ARG A 36 -6.97 1.74 -3.95
CA ARG A 36 -8.03 1.04 -4.69
C ARG A 36 -7.48 0.35 -5.93
N PHE A 37 -8.02 -0.83 -6.23
CA PHE A 37 -7.80 -1.56 -7.48
C PHE A 37 -9.10 -1.55 -8.30
N PRO A 38 -9.23 -0.69 -9.33
CA PRO A 38 -10.47 -0.53 -10.10
C PRO A 38 -10.35 -1.11 -11.52
N PRO A 39 -10.33 -2.45 -11.69
CA PRO A 39 -10.40 -3.04 -13.03
C PRO A 39 -11.78 -2.78 -13.63
N GLU A 40 -11.84 -2.62 -14.94
CA GLU A 40 -13.12 -2.57 -15.64
C GLU A 40 -13.77 -3.97 -15.65
N PRO A 41 -15.09 -4.07 -15.45
CA PRO A 41 -15.79 -5.35 -15.39
C PRO A 41 -16.09 -5.92 -16.79
N ASN A 42 -15.14 -5.80 -17.72
CA ASN A 42 -15.29 -6.17 -19.13
C ASN A 42 -14.31 -7.27 -19.59
N GLY A 43 -13.55 -7.87 -18.67
CA GLY A 43 -12.59 -8.93 -18.99
C GLY A 43 -12.10 -9.72 -17.79
N TYR A 44 -11.35 -10.80 -18.04
CA TYR A 44 -10.73 -11.61 -17.01
C TYR A 44 -9.40 -11.01 -16.54
N LEU A 45 -9.15 -11.10 -15.23
CA LEU A 45 -7.86 -10.72 -14.68
C LEU A 45 -6.79 -11.74 -15.08
N HIS A 46 -5.73 -11.28 -15.73
CA HIS A 46 -4.50 -12.05 -15.95
C HIS A 46 -3.42 -11.76 -14.89
N PHE A 47 -2.29 -12.50 -14.95
CA PHE A 47 -1.18 -12.41 -13.99
C PHE A 47 -0.62 -10.99 -13.77
N GLY A 48 -0.70 -10.11 -14.77
CA GLY A 48 -0.27 -8.72 -14.64
C GLY A 48 -1.05 -7.94 -13.57
N HIS A 49 -2.33 -8.28 -13.37
CA HIS A 49 -3.14 -7.68 -12.31
C HIS A 49 -2.67 -8.04 -10.91
N ALA A 50 -1.99 -9.19 -10.74
CA ALA A 50 -1.45 -9.59 -9.44
C ALA A 50 -0.53 -8.50 -8.85
N LYS A 51 0.26 -7.83 -9.69
CA LYS A 51 1.12 -6.71 -9.25
C LYS A 51 0.30 -5.55 -8.69
N SER A 52 -0.77 -5.14 -9.38
CA SER A 52 -1.61 -4.04 -8.95
C SER A 52 -2.42 -4.38 -7.70
N ILE A 53 -2.93 -5.62 -7.61
CA ILE A 53 -3.63 -6.13 -6.43
C ILE A 53 -2.70 -6.14 -5.21
N CYS A 54 -1.55 -6.82 -5.30
CA CYS A 54 -0.60 -6.92 -4.20
C CYS A 54 -0.09 -5.55 -3.77
N LEU A 55 0.14 -4.63 -4.71
CA LEU A 55 0.56 -3.26 -4.39
C LEU A 55 -0.53 -2.50 -3.64
N ASN A 56 -1.74 -2.38 -4.19
CA ASN A 56 -2.79 -1.56 -3.61
C ASN A 56 -3.22 -2.08 -2.24
N PHE A 57 -3.59 -3.36 -2.14
CA PHE A 57 -4.05 -3.94 -0.88
C PHE A 57 -2.89 -4.14 0.12
N GLY A 58 -1.67 -4.37 -0.37
CA GLY A 58 -0.47 -4.42 0.47
C GLY A 58 -0.18 -3.08 1.14
N LEU A 59 -0.20 -1.97 0.39
CA LEU A 59 -0.04 -0.63 0.95
C LEU A 59 -1.15 -0.27 1.94
N ALA A 60 -2.42 -0.58 1.62
CA ALA A 60 -3.53 -0.33 2.54
C ALA A 60 -3.38 -1.08 3.88
N ARG A 61 -2.81 -2.28 3.85
CA ARG A 61 -2.55 -3.07 5.06
C ARG A 61 -1.35 -2.55 5.86
N GLU A 62 -0.33 -2.04 5.18
CA GLU A 62 0.89 -1.54 5.79
C GLU A 62 0.71 -0.20 6.51
N TYR A 63 -0.08 0.71 5.93
CA TYR A 63 -0.33 2.06 6.47
C TYR A 63 -1.67 2.18 7.21
N ARG A 64 -2.21 1.05 7.70
CA ARG A 64 -3.50 0.99 8.41
C ARG A 64 -3.38 1.31 9.90
#